data_AF-A0A6B2XKY4-F1
#
_entry.id   AF-A0A6B2XKY4-F1
#
_cell.length_a   1.000
_cell.length_b   1.000
_cell.length_c   1.000
_cell.angle_alpha   90.00
_cell.angle_beta   90.00
_cell.angle_gamma   90.00
#
_symmetry.space_group_name_H-M   'P 1'
#
loop_
_entity.id
_entity.type
_entity.pdbx_description
1 polymer ?
#
loop_
_entity_poly.entity_id
_entity_poly.type
_entity_poly.pdbx_seq_one_letter_code
_entity_poly.pdbx_strand_id
1 'polypeptide(L)' 'MVSDELWSLIEPLLPAPVPKQVEGRPRIPDRQALCGILFVLHTGIQWEYLPQELGFGSGMTC' A
#
# COMPACT_ATOMS: atom_id res chain seq x y z
N MET A 1 7.93 -8.27 3.42
CA MET A 1 8.02 -7.30 2.30
C MET A 1 7.84 -8.05 0.99
N VAL A 2 7.16 -7.45 0.02
CA VAL A 2 7.01 -8.03 -1.33
C VAL A 2 8.38 -8.07 -2.01
N SER A 3 8.81 -9.21 -2.52
CA SER A 3 10.09 -9.34 -3.23
C SER A 3 10.08 -8.56 -4.55
N ASP A 4 11.25 -8.17 -5.04
CA ASP A 4 11.34 -7.44 -6.32
C ASP A 4 10.83 -8.30 -7.49
N GLU A 5 11.10 -9.61 -7.46
CA GLU A 5 10.60 -10.57 -8.45
C GLU A 5 9.06 -10.56 -8.49
N LEU A 6 8.40 -10.72 -7.34
CA LEU A 6 6.94 -10.70 -7.28
C LEU A 6 6.39 -9.32 -7.68
N TRP A 7 7.05 -8.25 -7.27
CA TRP A 7 6.65 -6.90 -7.64
C TRP A 7 6.71 -6.68 -9.16
N SER A 8 7.74 -7.20 -9.84
CA SER A 8 7.88 -7.09 -11.29
C SER A 8 6.75 -7.75 -12.08
N LEU A 9 6.07 -8.74 -11.48
CA LEU A 9 4.90 -9.40 -12.06
C LEU A 9 3.60 -8.64 -11.79
N ILE A 10 3.51 -7.96 -10.64
CA ILE A 10 2.29 -7.26 -10.20
C ILE A 10 2.21 -5.84 -10.79
N GLU A 11 3.31 -5.09 -10.78
CA GLU A 11 3.35 -3.69 -11.20
C GLU A 11 2.74 -3.44 -12.59
N PRO A 12 3.01 -4.25 -13.64
CA PRO A 12 2.44 -4.03 -14.97
C PRO A 12 0.92 -4.23 -15.04
N LEU A 13 0.32 -4.91 -14.06
CA LEU A 13 -1.12 -5.16 -13.98
C LEU A 13 -1.88 -3.99 -13.35
N LEU A 14 -1.18 -3.09 -12.68
CA LEU A 14 -1.78 -1.93 -12.03
C LEU A 14 -2.07 -0.85 -13.08
N PRO A 15 -3.19 -0.10 -12.93
CA PRO A 15 -3.50 1.00 -13.81
C PRO A 15 -2.45 2.12 -13.64
N ALA A 16 -2.20 2.87 -14.71
CA ALA A 16 -1.33 4.04 -14.64
C ALA A 16 -1.85 5.03 -13.59
N PRO A 17 -0.96 5.66 -12.79
CA PRO A 17 -1.35 6.64 -11.79
C PRO A 17 -2.11 7.80 -12.45
N VAL A 18 -3.33 8.05 -11.99
CA VAL A 18 -4.10 9.20 -12.46
C VAL A 18 -3.57 10.46 -11.77
N PRO A 19 -3.34 11.57 -12.51
CA PRO A 19 -2.96 12.84 -11.91
C PRO A 19 -3.98 13.27 -10.86
N LYS A 20 -3.51 13.70 -9.67
CA LYS A 20 -4.42 14.21 -8.64
C LYS A 20 -5.03 15.54 -9.09
N GLN A 21 -6.36 15.63 -8.97
CA GLN A 21 -7.12 16.86 -9.23
C GLN A 21 -7.25 17.76 -8.00
N VAL A 22 -6.96 17.26 -6.79
CA VAL A 22 -7.16 17.96 -5.51
C VAL A 22 -5.93 17.80 -4.61
N GLU A 23 -5.57 18.88 -3.91
CA GLU A 23 -4.50 18.88 -2.89
C GLU A 23 -4.93 18.09 -1.65
N GLY A 24 -4.03 17.25 -1.13
CA GLY A 24 -4.27 16.39 0.02
C GLY A 24 -3.08 15.49 0.31
N ARG A 25 -3.22 14.56 1.27
CA ARG A 25 -2.14 13.63 1.65
C ARG A 25 -1.57 12.94 0.39
N PRO A 26 -0.24 12.96 0.17
CA PRO A 26 0.37 12.26 -0.97
C PRO A 26 -0.03 10.79 -1.01
N ARG A 27 -0.27 10.25 -2.22
CA ARG A 27 -0.51 8.80 -2.39
C ARG A 27 0.78 8.07 -2.02
N ILE A 28 0.66 6.99 -1.24
CA ILE A 28 1.79 6.11 -0.99
C ILE A 28 2.11 5.26 -2.23
N PRO A 29 3.37 4.87 -2.47
CA PRO A 29 3.71 3.91 -3.52
C PRO A 29 2.88 2.62 -3.42
N ASP A 30 2.42 2.12 -4.57
CA ASP A 30 1.53 0.95 -4.63
C ASP A 30 2.16 -0.31 -4.01
N ARG A 31 3.49 -0.45 -4.10
CA ARG A 31 4.24 -1.52 -3.44
C ARG A 31 4.13 -1.48 -1.92
N GLN A 32 4.17 -0.29 -1.34
CA GLN A 32 4.00 -0.10 0.11
C GLN A 32 2.56 -0.38 0.52
N ALA A 33 1.58 0.06 -0.26
CA ALA A 33 0.18 -0.26 -0.03
C ALA A 33 -0.07 -1.78 -0.05
N LEU A 34 0.47 -2.49 -1.04
CA LEU A 34 0.40 -3.96 -1.12
C LEU A 34 1.06 -4.63 0.08
N CYS A 35 2.21 -4.14 0.54
CA CYS A 35 2.85 -4.65 1.76
C CYS A 35 1.95 -4.50 2.99
N GLY A 36 1.26 -3.36 3.14
CA GLY A 36 0.28 -3.13 4.20
C GLY A 36 -0.89 -4.11 4.16
N ILE A 37 -1.50 -4.29 2.98
CA ILE A 37 -2.59 -5.26 2.77
C ILE A 37 -2.15 -6.66 3.17
N LEU A 38 -0.99 -7.12 2.70
CA LEU A 38 -0.48 -8.45 3.03
C LEU A 38 -0.15 -8.59 4.52
N PHE A 39 0.36 -7.54 5.16
CA PHE A 39 0.63 -7.55 6.60
C PHE A 39 -0.66 -7.74 7.42
N VAL A 40 -1.70 -6.98 7.10
CA VAL A 40 -3.02 -7.11 7.75
C VAL A 40 -3.59 -8.51 7.55
N LEU A 41 -3.57 -9.03 6.32
CA LEU A 41 -4.08 -10.36 6.01
C LEU A 41 -3.29 -11.48 6.70
N HIS A 42 -1.97 -11.33 6.83
CA HIS A 42 -1.11 -12.34 7.45
C HIS A 42 -1.23 -12.36 8.99
N THR A 43 -1.35 -11.18 9.60
CA THR A 43 -1.41 -11.03 11.07
C THR A 43 -2.83 -11.11 11.61
N GLY A 44 -3.84 -10.85 10.79
CA GLY A 44 -5.25 -10.83 11.19
C GLY A 44 -5.66 -9.60 12.01
N ILE A 45 -4.80 -8.59 12.10
CA ILE A 45 -5.14 -7.36 12.82
C ILE A 45 -6.22 -6.57 12.10
N GLN A 46 -6.92 -5.69 12.83
CA GLN A 46 -7.79 -4.71 12.17
C GLN A 46 -6.94 -3.60 11.55
N TRP A 47 -7.47 -2.96 10.51
CA TRP A 47 -6.82 -1.86 9.81
C TRP A 47 -6.43 -0.69 10.71
N GLU A 48 -7.23 -0.38 11.74
CA GLU A 48 -6.94 0.68 12.71
C GLU A 48 -5.67 0.42 13.55
N TYR A 49 -5.26 -0.85 13.65
CA TYR A 49 -4.06 -1.27 14.39
C TYR A 49 -2.83 -1.44 13.49
N LEU A 50 -2.91 -1.09 12.20
CA LEU A 50 -1.75 -1.13 11.32
C LEU A 50 -0.68 -0.14 11.81
N PRO A 51 0.54 -0.60 12.17
CA PRO A 51 1.58 0.29 12.70
C PRO A 51 2.02 1.31 11.64
N GLN A 52 1.97 2.60 12.00
CA GLN A 52 2.30 3.69 11.08
C GLN A 52 3.82 3.78 10.83
N GLU A 53 4.63 3.28 11.76
CA GLU A 53 6.09 3.24 11.70
C GLU A 53 6.60 2.38 10.55
N LEU A 54 5.78 1.45 10.05
CA LEU A 54 6.11 0.61 8.90
C LEU A 54 5.97 1.35 7.56
N GLY A 55 5.36 2.53 7.54
CA GLY A 55 5.25 3.36 6.34
C GLY A 55 4.30 2.81 5.27
N PHE A 56 3.40 1.87 5.61
CA PHE A 56 2.42 1.31 4.68
C PHE A 56 1.19 2.20 4.46
N GLY A 57 1.21 3.44 4.98
CA GLY A 57 0.08 4.35 4.98
C GLY A 57 -0.81 4.22 6.21
N SER A 58 -1.98 4.83 6.14
CA SER A 58 -3.01 4.75 7.18
C SER A 58 -3.93 3.60 6.81
N GLY A 59 -4.10 2.61 7.70
CA GLY A 59 -5.02 1.50 7.45
C GLY A 59 -6.48 1.94 7.25
N MET A 60 -6.84 3.14 7.70
CA MET A 60 -8.17 3.72 7.55
C MET A 60 -8.33 4.59 6.30
N THR A 61 -7.23 5.06 5.71
CA THR A 61 -7.23 6.02 4.60
C THR A 61 -6.01 5.78 3.70
N CYS A 62 -6.13 4.77 2.82
CA CYS A 62 -5.22 4.54 1.70
C CYS A 62 -5.51 5.53 0.57
#